data_AF-A0A951Q2F8-F1
#
_entry.id   AF-A0A951Q2F8-F1
#
_cell.length_a   1.000
_cell.length_b   1.000
_cell.length_c   1.000
_cell.angle_alpha   90.00
_cell.angle_beta   90.00
_cell.angle_gamma   90.00
#
_symmetry.space_group_name_H-M   'P 1'
#
loop_
_entity.id
_entity.type
_entity.pdbx_description
1 polymer ?
#
loop_
_entity_poly.entity_id
_entity_poly.type
_entity_poly.pdbx_seq_one_letter_code
_entity_poly.pdbx_strand_id
1 'polypeptide(L)' 'MAGRSQQKTLRRQNTILAAKHFLAEMQNDATSEQLGMIANSVGEIALFWHLIGNPEEISLLELQA' A
#
# COMPACT_ATOMS: atom_id res chain seq x y z
N MET A 1 14.55 0.32 -22.99
CA MET A 1 14.53 0.01 -21.54
C MET A 1 13.49 0.84 -20.75
N ALA A 2 12.41 1.37 -21.35
CA ALA A 2 11.45 2.26 -20.68
C ALA A 2 10.38 1.54 -19.81
N GLY A 3 10.06 0.27 -20.08
CA GLY A 3 8.94 -0.42 -19.42
C GLY A 3 9.16 -0.86 -17.96
N ARG A 4 10.42 -1.08 -17.53
CA ARG A 4 10.73 -1.54 -16.16
C ARG A 4 10.51 -0.44 -15.12
N SER A 5 10.82 0.81 -15.46
CA SER A 5 10.67 1.95 -14.56
C SER A 5 9.20 2.26 -14.28
N GLN A 6 8.34 2.27 -15.32
CA GLN A 6 6.89 2.45 -15.15
C GLN A 6 6.23 1.32 -14.34
N GLN A 7 6.61 0.06 -14.58
CA GLN A 7 6.09 -1.06 -13.78
C GLN A 7 6.47 -0.97 -12.29
N LYS A 8 7.70 -0.51 -12.00
CA LYS A 8 8.16 -0.31 -10.62
C LYS A 8 7.38 0.82 -9.94
N THR A 9 7.10 1.91 -10.65
CA THR A 9 6.26 3.01 -10.15
C THR A 9 4.82 2.57 -9.90
N LEU A 10 4.21 1.82 -10.82
CA LEU A 10 2.82 1.33 -10.66
C LEU A 10 2.69 0.35 -9.49
N ARG A 11 3.65 -0.56 -9.30
CA ARG A 11 3.66 -1.47 -8.14
C ARG A 11 3.77 -0.72 -6.83
N ARG A 12 4.62 0.32 -6.78
CA ARG A 12 4.78 1.17 -5.61
C ARG A 12 3.50 1.93 -5.28
N GLN A 13 2.87 2.56 -6.29
CA GLN A 13 1.60 3.27 -6.12
C GLN A 13 0.46 2.34 -5.67
N ASN A 14 0.33 1.16 -6.28
CA ASN A 14 -0.65 0.16 -5.83
C ASN A 14 -0.42 -0.28 -4.38
N THR A 15 0.84 -0.42 -3.97
CA THR A 15 1.19 -0.79 -2.59
C THR A 15 0.83 0.33 -1.60
N ILE A 16 1.09 1.59 -1.95
CA ILE A 16 0.68 2.76 -1.14
C ILE A 16 -0.84 2.81 -1.00
N LEU A 17 -1.58 2.63 -2.11
CA LEU A 17 -3.04 2.62 -2.09
C LEU A 17 -3.61 1.48 -1.23
N ALA A 18 -3.03 0.28 -1.34
CA ALA A 18 -3.43 -0.87 -0.53
C ALA A 18 -3.15 -0.64 0.96
N ALA A 19 -2.01 -0.06 1.33
CA ALA A 19 -1.70 0.27 2.72
C ALA A 19 -2.73 1.27 3.31
N LYS A 20 -3.10 2.29 2.53
CA LYS A 20 -4.14 3.26 2.90
C LYS A 20 -5.50 2.60 3.08
N HIS A 21 -5.88 1.72 2.16
CA HIS A 21 -7.13 0.97 2.25
C HIS A 21 -7.15 0.03 3.45
N PHE A 22 -6.04 -0.66 3.72
CA PHE A 22 -5.90 -1.53 4.90
C PHE A 22 -6.10 -0.75 6.21
N LEU A 23 -5.48 0.42 6.35
CA LEU A 23 -5.61 1.27 7.53
C LEU A 23 -7.02 1.84 7.70
N ALA A 24 -7.71 2.15 6.61
CA ALA A 24 -9.11 2.58 6.64
C ALA A 24 -10.03 1.44 7.08
N GLU A 25 -9.84 0.24 6.51
CA GLU A 25 -10.63 -0.94 6.85
C GLU A 25 -10.39 -1.41 8.28
N MET A 26 -9.17 -1.29 8.81
CA MET A 26 -8.89 -1.52 10.23
C MET A 26 -9.67 -0.58 11.15
N GLN A 27 -9.90 0.67 10.74
CA GLN A 27 -10.72 1.63 11.49
C GLN A 27 -12.22 1.36 11.37
N ASN A 28 -12.64 0.61 10.35
CA ASN A 28 -14.03 0.20 10.12
C ASN A 28 -14.35 -1.18 10.72
N ASP A 29 -13.54 -1.69 11.66
CA ASP A 29 -13.68 -3.03 12.25
C ASP A 29 -13.71 -4.16 11.20
N ALA A 30 -12.98 -3.99 10.09
CA ALA A 30 -12.93 -5.01 9.05
C ALA A 30 -12.38 -6.34 9.58
N THR A 31 -12.93 -7.42 9.06
CA THR A 31 -12.54 -8.78 9.44
C THR A 31 -11.11 -9.09 9.00
N SER A 32 -10.44 -10.01 9.70
CA SER A 32 -9.11 -10.48 9.33
C SER A 32 -9.05 -11.05 7.91
N GLU A 33 -10.16 -11.60 7.39
CA GLU A 33 -10.26 -12.09 6.02
C GLU A 33 -10.20 -10.93 5.00
N GLN A 34 -10.96 -9.85 5.23
CA GLN A 34 -10.93 -8.65 4.36
C GLN A 34 -9.55 -7.98 4.38
N LEU A 35 -8.95 -7.85 5.57
CA LEU A 35 -7.59 -7.34 5.72
C LEU A 35 -6.56 -8.23 5.01
N GLY A 36 -6.72 -9.55 5.09
CA GLY A 36 -5.88 -10.53 4.40
C GLY A 36 -5.98 -10.43 2.88
N MET A 37 -7.16 -10.17 2.32
CA MET A 37 -7.32 -9.94 0.88
C MET A 37 -6.54 -8.71 0.40
N ILE A 38 -6.56 -7.63 1.18
CA ILE A 38 -5.81 -6.40 0.85
C ILE A 38 -4.30 -6.67 0.90
N ALA A 39 -3.82 -7.33 1.96
CA ALA A 39 -2.41 -7.67 2.10
C ALA A 39 -1.90 -8.66 1.03
N ASN A 40 -2.76 -9.54 0.50
CA ASN A 40 -2.40 -10.44 -0.59
C ASN A 40 -2.36 -9.76 -1.96
N SER A 41 -2.93 -8.56 -2.11
CA SER A 41 -2.99 -7.85 -3.39
C SER A 41 -1.73 -7.05 -3.72
N VAL A 42 -0.81 -6.87 -2.77
CA VAL A 42 0.33 -5.95 -2.93
C VAL A 42 1.53 -6.58 -3.65
N GLY A 43 2.19 -5.76 -4.48
CA GLY A 43 3.40 -6.15 -5.20
C GLY A 43 4.69 -5.96 -4.40
N GLU A 44 4.69 -5.13 -3.35
CA GLU A 44 5.85 -4.88 -2.48
C GLU A 44 5.49 -5.01 -1.00
N ILE A 45 5.42 -6.24 -0.50
CA ILE A 45 4.95 -6.54 0.86
C ILE A 45 5.76 -5.86 1.98
N ALA A 46 7.07 -5.63 1.77
CA ALA A 46 7.91 -4.93 2.73
C ALA A 46 7.51 -3.45 2.88
N LEU A 47 7.26 -2.77 1.75
CA LEU A 47 6.78 -1.39 1.75
C LEU A 47 5.38 -1.30 2.36
N PHE A 48 4.52 -2.27 2.08
CA PHE A 48 3.17 -2.32 2.64
C PHE A 48 3.18 -2.32 4.17
N TRP A 49 3.91 -3.25 4.80
CA TRP A 49 3.99 -3.32 6.26
C TRP A 49 4.71 -2.11 6.87
N HIS A 50 5.71 -1.56 6.18
CA HIS A 50 6.36 -0.31 6.58
C HIS A 50 5.37 0.84 6.69
N LEU A 51 4.50 1.01 5.68
CA LEU A 51 3.49 2.07 5.66
C LEU A 51 2.36 1.87 6.67
N ILE A 52 2.03 0.62 7.01
CA ILE A 52 1.08 0.32 8.10
C ILE A 52 1.67 0.73 9.45
N GLY A 53 2.97 0.51 9.67
CA GLY A 53 3.68 0.93 10.87
C GLY A 53 3.94 2.44 10.95
N ASN A 54 3.97 3.13 9.80
CA ASN A 54 4.27 4.56 9.68
C ASN A 54 3.27 5.24 8.72
N PRO A 55 1.98 5.33 9.09
CA PRO A 55 0.93 5.84 8.21
C PRO A 55 1.15 7.29 7.76
N GLU A 56 1.84 8.11 8.54
CA GLU A 56 2.23 9.47 8.18
C GLU A 56 3.13 9.55 6.94
N GLU A 57 3.89 8.49 6.64
CA GLU A 57 4.73 8.43 5.44
C GLU A 57 3.92 8.29 4.16
N ILE A 58 2.68 7.78 4.23
CA ILE A 58 1.78 7.68 3.07
C ILE A 58 1.53 9.08 2.50
N SER A 59 1.23 10.06 3.35
CA SER A 59 0.98 11.44 2.92
C SER A 59 2.23 12.09 2.32
N LEU A 60 3.41 11.80 2.85
CA LEU A 60 4.69 12.30 2.32
C LEU A 60 4.99 11.72 0.92
N LEU A 61 4.67 10.44 0.70
CA LEU A 61 4.86 9.78 -0.57
C LEU A 61 3.84 10.21 -1.63
N GLU A 62 2.59 10.52 -1.24
CA GLU A 62 1.58 11.09 -2.15
C GLU A 62 1.96 12.51 -2.61
N LEU A 63 2.66 13.28 -1.77
CA LEU A 63 3.16 14.62 -2.11
C LEU A 63 4.32 14.64 -3.12
N GLN A 64 4.98 13.49 -3.33
CA GLN A 64 6.12 13.34 -4.25
C GLN A 64 5.78 12.60 -5.56
N ALA A 65 4.53 12.12 -5.71
CA ALA A 65 4.04 11.40 -6.89
C ALA A 65 3.45 12.35 -7.94
#